data_AF-A0A969HLK5-F1
#
_entry.id   AF-A0A969HLK5-F1
#
_cell.length_a   1.000
_cell.length_b   1.000
_cell.length_c   1.000
_cell.angle_alpha   90.00
_cell.angle_beta   90.00
_cell.angle_gamma   90.00
#
_symmetry.space_group_name_H-M   'P 1'
#
loop_
_entity.id
_entity.type
_entity.pdbx_description
1 polymer ?
#
loop_
_entity_poly.entity_id
_entity_poly.type
_entity_poly.pdbx_seq_one_letter_code
_entity_poly.pdbx_strand_id
1 'polypeptide(L)'
;MNTDQPSWAENRLLNFLNQAQSAEDIYANENLKDDPTRGSAQGYAIGKTTAQNIIDFRESTPSKQFESVEDILQVPGLGEDKLHDLLKGCAVPADDAYIQSLFKELLGDNWEVTPHIIDYSSDDEFDEVANNAENFRRAVAPLYANTLSYYSSEAKRELEMRIHKAYQENYEEGHIGSFQLAFWWYLFDQDNWFSYENIEVSVRII
;
A
#
# COMPACT_ATOMS: atom_id res chain seq x y z
N MET A 1 -24.83 -8.37 8.44
CA MET A 1 -23.62 -9.23 8.50
C MET A 1 -22.53 -8.45 9.21
N ASN A 2 -21.68 -9.11 10.00
CA ASN A 2 -20.54 -8.43 10.64
C ASN A 2 -19.35 -8.58 9.68
N THR A 3 -19.26 -7.70 8.68
CA THR A 3 -18.03 -7.57 7.91
C THR A 3 -17.06 -6.81 8.81
N ASP A 4 -16.07 -7.49 9.40
CA ASP A 4 -14.94 -6.86 10.12
C ASP A 4 -14.05 -6.03 9.16
N GLN A 5 -14.59 -5.60 8.01
CA GLN A 5 -13.89 -4.89 6.95
C GLN A 5 -14.34 -3.43 6.94
N PRO A 6 -13.42 -2.47 6.76
CA PRO A 6 -13.76 -1.06 6.80
C PRO A 6 -14.60 -0.65 5.58
N SER A 7 -15.56 0.25 5.78
CA SER A 7 -16.54 0.67 4.75
C SER A 7 -15.91 1.24 3.46
N TRP A 8 -14.67 1.75 3.53
CA TRP A 8 -13.94 2.20 2.35
C TRP A 8 -13.57 1.05 1.40
N ALA A 9 -13.31 -0.16 1.92
CA ALA A 9 -12.95 -1.32 1.12
C ALA A 9 -14.17 -1.83 0.33
N GLU A 10 -15.34 -1.85 0.97
CA GLU A 10 -16.61 -2.18 0.32
C GLU A 10 -16.94 -1.19 -0.80
N ASN A 11 -16.83 0.12 -0.53
CA ASN A 11 -17.02 1.16 -1.54
C ASN A 11 -16.04 1.03 -2.72
N ARG A 12 -14.79 0.67 -2.44
CA ARG A 12 -13.76 0.46 -3.47
C ARG A 12 -14.07 -0.77 -4.33
N LEU A 13 -14.52 -1.87 -3.72
CA LEU A 13 -14.99 -3.05 -4.45
C LEU A 13 -16.18 -2.72 -5.35
N LEU A 14 -17.20 -2.03 -4.81
CA LEU A 14 -18.37 -1.62 -5.59
C LEU A 14 -17.97 -0.76 -6.79
N ASN A 15 -17.12 0.23 -6.57
CA ASN A 15 -16.63 1.09 -7.64
C ASN A 15 -15.86 0.29 -8.71
N PHE A 16 -14.98 -0.62 -8.28
CA PHE A 16 -14.24 -1.49 -9.19
C PHE A 16 -15.18 -2.34 -10.07
N LEU A 17 -16.13 -3.05 -9.46
CA LEU A 17 -17.06 -3.92 -10.20
C LEU A 17 -18.02 -3.12 -11.09
N ASN A 18 -18.42 -1.92 -10.68
CA ASN A 18 -19.29 -1.04 -11.48
C ASN A 18 -18.54 -0.41 -12.68
N GLN A 19 -17.22 -0.22 -12.57
CA GLN A 19 -16.39 0.31 -13.65
C GLN A 19 -15.89 -0.76 -14.64
N ALA A 20 -15.83 -2.04 -14.22
CA ALA A 20 -15.42 -3.14 -15.09
C ALA A 20 -16.25 -3.20 -16.37
N GLN A 21 -15.62 -3.10 -17.54
CA GLN A 21 -16.31 -3.15 -18.83
C GLN A 21 -16.47 -4.58 -19.35
N SER A 22 -15.61 -5.48 -18.89
CA SER A 22 -15.56 -6.87 -19.33
C SER A 22 -15.28 -7.82 -18.16
N ALA A 23 -15.57 -9.11 -18.38
CA ALA A 23 -15.17 -10.14 -17.42
C ALA A 23 -13.64 -10.20 -17.25
N GLU A 24 -12.88 -9.83 -18.28
CA GLU A 24 -11.41 -9.82 -18.27
C GLU A 24 -10.84 -8.81 -17.28
N ASP A 25 -11.47 -7.65 -17.14
CA ASP A 25 -11.11 -6.64 -16.13
C ASP A 25 -11.17 -7.18 -14.69
N ILE A 26 -11.92 -8.26 -14.48
CA ILE A 26 -12.08 -8.94 -13.19
C ILE A 26 -11.15 -10.16 -13.10
N TYR A 27 -11.27 -11.15 -13.99
CA TYR A 27 -10.54 -12.43 -13.82
C TYR A 27 -9.03 -12.32 -14.11
N ALA A 28 -8.60 -11.34 -14.91
CA ALA A 28 -7.20 -11.12 -15.24
C ALA A 28 -6.53 -10.07 -14.35
N ASN A 29 -7.24 -9.52 -13.36
CA ASN A 29 -6.71 -8.50 -12.47
C ASN A 29 -5.69 -9.10 -11.49
N GLU A 30 -4.43 -8.71 -11.63
CA GLU A 30 -3.34 -9.21 -10.78
C GLU A 30 -3.50 -8.89 -9.29
N ASN A 31 -4.32 -7.89 -8.95
CA ASN A 31 -4.57 -7.50 -7.56
C ASN A 31 -5.64 -8.37 -6.89
N LEU A 32 -6.42 -9.13 -7.66
CA LEU A 32 -7.44 -10.05 -7.14
C LEU A 32 -6.85 -11.45 -6.98
N LYS A 33 -6.06 -11.64 -5.92
CA LYS A 33 -5.46 -12.94 -5.57
C LYS A 33 -6.25 -13.62 -4.45
N ASP A 34 -6.29 -14.95 -4.52
CA ASP A 34 -6.90 -15.84 -3.53
C ASP A 34 -6.31 -15.59 -2.13
N ASP A 35 -7.15 -15.57 -1.10
CA ASP A 35 -6.69 -15.46 0.29
C ASP A 35 -6.02 -16.80 0.74
N PRO A 36 -4.71 -16.80 1.02
CA PRO A 36 -4.01 -18.03 1.44
C PRO A 36 -4.48 -18.59 2.78
N THR A 37 -5.29 -17.84 3.55
CA THR A 37 -5.81 -18.28 4.85
C THR A 37 -7.13 -19.05 4.76
N ARG A 38 -7.82 -19.04 3.60
CA ARG A 38 -9.13 -19.71 3.43
C ARG A 38 -9.29 -20.54 2.15
N GLY A 39 -8.29 -20.62 1.27
CA GLY A 39 -8.39 -21.32 -0.03
C GLY A 39 -7.30 -22.35 -0.31
N SER A 40 -7.56 -23.22 -1.30
CA SER A 40 -6.65 -24.30 -1.74
C SER A 40 -5.58 -23.80 -2.72
N ALA A 41 -4.60 -23.00 -2.28
CA ALA A 41 -3.29 -22.76 -2.94
C ALA A 41 -3.27 -22.56 -4.48
N GLN A 42 -4.38 -22.16 -5.12
CA GLN A 42 -4.53 -22.12 -6.58
C GLN A 42 -4.92 -20.72 -7.05
N GLY A 43 -4.04 -19.77 -6.80
CA GLY A 43 -3.65 -18.69 -7.73
C GLY A 43 -4.67 -17.64 -8.21
N TYR A 44 -5.99 -17.85 -8.11
CA TYR A 44 -6.99 -16.96 -8.70
C TYR A 44 -8.23 -16.84 -7.81
N ALA A 45 -8.56 -15.63 -7.37
CA ALA A 45 -9.75 -15.34 -6.57
C ALA A 45 -11.06 -15.59 -7.34
N ILE A 46 -11.11 -15.17 -8.62
CA ILE A 46 -12.32 -15.22 -9.45
C ILE A 46 -12.00 -15.82 -10.82
N GLY A 47 -12.66 -16.94 -11.14
CA GLY A 47 -12.58 -17.55 -12.46
C GLY A 47 -13.43 -16.84 -13.52
N LYS A 48 -13.06 -17.00 -14.80
CA LYS A 48 -13.73 -16.36 -15.97
C LYS A 48 -15.26 -16.49 -15.96
N THR A 49 -15.80 -17.65 -15.62
CA THR A 49 -17.26 -17.86 -15.56
C THR A 49 -17.92 -17.01 -14.48
N THR A 50 -17.33 -16.96 -13.27
CA THR A 50 -17.87 -16.10 -12.20
C THR A 50 -17.74 -14.63 -12.56
N ALA A 51 -16.61 -14.21 -13.17
CA ALA A 51 -16.44 -12.85 -13.66
C ALA A 51 -17.52 -12.45 -14.70
N GLN A 52 -17.85 -13.35 -15.64
CA GLN A 52 -18.92 -13.10 -16.60
C GLN A 52 -20.28 -12.97 -15.91
N ASN A 53 -20.57 -13.84 -14.94
CA ASN A 53 -21.82 -13.76 -14.18
C ASN A 53 -21.95 -12.44 -13.40
N ILE A 54 -20.84 -11.87 -12.90
CA ILE A 54 -20.83 -10.56 -12.25
C ILE A 54 -21.29 -9.48 -13.24
N ILE A 55 -20.70 -9.45 -14.45
CA ILE A 55 -21.07 -8.47 -15.49
C ILE A 55 -22.53 -8.65 -15.91
N ASP A 56 -22.94 -9.88 -16.19
CA ASP A 56 -24.30 -10.20 -16.65
C ASP A 56 -25.35 -9.83 -15.59
N PHE A 57 -25.06 -10.14 -14.32
CA PHE A 57 -25.94 -9.79 -13.21
C PHE A 57 -26.01 -8.27 -13.02
N ARG A 58 -24.87 -7.56 -13.05
CA ARG A 58 -24.84 -6.10 -12.96
C ARG A 58 -25.68 -5.46 -14.07
N GLU A 59 -25.51 -5.88 -15.32
CA GLU A 59 -26.28 -5.34 -16.44
C GLU A 59 -27.78 -5.67 -16.36
N SER A 60 -28.16 -6.70 -15.59
CA SER A 60 -29.55 -7.07 -15.35
C SER A 60 -30.22 -6.21 -14.26
N THR A 61 -29.46 -5.50 -13.43
CA THR A 61 -30.03 -4.62 -12.40
C THR A 61 -30.61 -3.34 -13.03
N PRO A 62 -31.66 -2.74 -12.44
CA PRO A 62 -32.29 -1.54 -13.00
C PRO A 62 -31.33 -0.36 -13.16
N SER A 63 -30.42 -0.20 -12.21
CA SER A 63 -29.42 0.88 -12.19
C SER A 63 -28.13 0.50 -12.93
N LYS A 64 -28.02 -0.73 -13.43
CA LYS A 64 -26.82 -1.29 -14.07
C LYS A 64 -25.55 -1.20 -13.22
N GLN A 65 -25.75 -1.24 -11.91
CA GLN A 65 -24.71 -1.13 -10.91
C GLN A 65 -25.10 -1.97 -9.69
N PHE A 66 -24.10 -2.35 -8.91
CA PHE A 66 -24.26 -2.84 -7.55
C PHE A 66 -24.37 -1.64 -6.60
N GLU A 67 -25.34 -1.67 -5.69
CA GLU A 67 -25.54 -0.62 -4.69
C GLU A 67 -25.00 -1.03 -3.32
N SER A 68 -24.88 -2.34 -3.09
CA SER A 68 -24.41 -2.94 -1.85
C SER A 68 -23.60 -4.21 -2.10
N VAL A 69 -22.83 -4.63 -1.11
CA VAL A 69 -22.11 -5.90 -1.14
C VAL A 69 -23.09 -7.09 -1.13
N GLU A 70 -24.25 -6.93 -0.50
CA GLU A 70 -25.33 -7.91 -0.54
C GLU A 70 -25.86 -8.18 -1.96
N ASP A 71 -25.84 -7.19 -2.84
CA ASP A 71 -26.20 -7.39 -4.26
C ASP A 71 -25.18 -8.31 -4.97
N ILE A 72 -23.91 -8.20 -4.61
CA ILE A 72 -22.82 -9.02 -5.18
C ILE A 72 -23.03 -10.49 -4.79
N LEU A 73 -23.52 -10.78 -3.58
CA LEU A 73 -23.81 -12.15 -3.12
C LEU A 73 -24.97 -12.82 -3.86
N GLN A 74 -25.79 -12.05 -4.59
CA GLN A 74 -26.84 -12.62 -5.44
C GLN A 74 -26.30 -13.13 -6.79
N VAL A 75 -25.03 -12.84 -7.12
CA VAL A 75 -24.40 -13.28 -8.36
C VAL A 75 -24.25 -14.81 -8.39
N PRO A 76 -24.77 -15.50 -9.42
CA PRO A 76 -24.62 -16.94 -9.53
C PRO A 76 -23.15 -17.40 -9.51
N GLY A 77 -22.81 -18.30 -8.59
CA GLY A 77 -21.46 -18.84 -8.46
C GLY A 77 -20.47 -17.92 -7.73
N LEU A 78 -20.95 -16.84 -7.11
CA LEU A 78 -20.21 -15.99 -6.17
C LEU A 78 -20.76 -16.26 -4.76
N GLY A 79 -19.96 -16.89 -3.91
CA GLY A 79 -20.28 -17.12 -2.50
C GLY A 79 -19.47 -16.22 -1.58
N GLU A 80 -19.71 -16.30 -0.27
CA GLU A 80 -19.04 -15.48 0.74
C GLU A 80 -17.50 -15.57 0.66
N ASP A 81 -16.95 -16.74 0.38
CA ASP A 81 -15.49 -16.92 0.24
C ASP A 81 -14.92 -16.04 -0.89
N LYS A 82 -15.55 -16.09 -2.07
CA LYS A 82 -15.13 -15.29 -3.23
C LYS A 82 -15.34 -13.79 -3.02
N LEU A 83 -16.38 -13.42 -2.28
CA LEU A 83 -16.59 -12.03 -1.87
C LEU A 83 -15.47 -11.56 -0.95
N HIS A 84 -15.03 -12.41 -0.01
CA HIS A 84 -13.91 -12.10 0.86
C HIS A 84 -12.61 -11.91 0.09
N ASP A 85 -12.33 -12.76 -0.91
CA ASP A 85 -11.14 -12.60 -1.77
C ASP A 85 -11.19 -11.29 -2.55
N LEU A 86 -12.37 -10.94 -3.10
CA LEU A 86 -12.61 -9.67 -3.79
C LEU A 86 -12.38 -8.47 -2.87
N LEU A 87 -12.96 -8.51 -1.67
CA LEU A 87 -12.79 -7.46 -0.66
C LEU A 87 -11.31 -7.33 -0.30
N LYS A 88 -10.60 -8.43 -0.05
CA LYS A 88 -9.17 -8.39 0.29
C LYS A 88 -8.32 -7.81 -0.83
N GLY A 89 -8.57 -8.21 -2.09
CA GLY A 89 -7.86 -7.67 -3.25
C GLY A 89 -8.13 -6.19 -3.49
N CYS A 90 -9.34 -5.71 -3.15
CA CYS A 90 -9.68 -4.29 -3.22
C CYS A 90 -9.28 -3.50 -1.96
N ALA A 91 -9.03 -4.17 -0.84
CA ALA A 91 -8.68 -3.59 0.45
C ALA A 91 -7.18 -3.35 0.63
N VAL A 92 -6.41 -3.15 -0.44
CA VAL A 92 -5.02 -2.70 -0.30
C VAL A 92 -5.03 -1.23 0.16
N PRO A 93 -4.55 -0.92 1.38
CA PRO A 93 -4.44 0.45 1.87
C PRO A 93 -3.69 1.35 0.88
N ALA A 94 -4.00 2.65 0.85
CA ALA A 94 -3.46 3.56 -0.17
C ALA A 94 -1.93 3.70 -0.07
N ASP A 95 -1.40 3.67 1.14
CA ASP A 95 0.01 3.60 1.49
C ASP A 95 0.67 2.30 1.00
N ASP A 96 0.05 1.15 1.24
CA ASP A 96 0.56 -0.13 0.73
C ASP A 96 0.55 -0.18 -0.81
N ALA A 97 -0.52 0.31 -1.45
CA ALA A 97 -0.61 0.38 -2.90
C ALA A 97 0.43 1.34 -3.48
N TYR A 98 0.65 2.48 -2.83
CA TYR A 98 1.69 3.44 -3.20
C TYR A 98 3.09 2.81 -3.10
N ILE A 99 3.41 2.15 -1.99
CA ILE A 99 4.68 1.45 -1.78
C ILE A 99 4.87 0.39 -2.87
N GLN A 100 3.87 -0.46 -3.12
CA GLN A 100 3.95 -1.51 -4.14
C GLN A 100 4.23 -0.94 -5.54
N SER A 101 3.51 0.11 -5.96
CA SER A 101 3.73 0.75 -7.25
C SER A 101 5.09 1.44 -7.33
N LEU A 102 5.52 2.10 -6.25
CA LEU A 102 6.83 2.76 -6.17
C LEU A 102 7.97 1.76 -6.43
N PHE A 103 7.92 0.55 -5.87
CA PHE A 103 8.97 -0.46 -6.07
C PHE A 103 8.82 -1.28 -7.34
N LYS A 104 7.59 -1.65 -7.73
CA LYS A 104 7.35 -2.48 -8.92
C LYS A 104 7.64 -1.71 -10.21
N GLU A 105 7.28 -0.42 -10.26
CA GLU A 105 7.27 0.34 -11.51
C GLU A 105 8.36 1.40 -11.59
N LEU A 106 8.69 2.07 -10.47
CA LEU A 106 9.61 3.21 -10.49
C LEU A 106 11.04 2.85 -10.08
N LEU A 107 11.22 2.28 -8.89
CA LEU A 107 12.56 2.05 -8.32
C LEU A 107 13.19 0.73 -8.80
N GLY A 108 12.38 -0.28 -9.10
CA GLY A 108 12.83 -1.59 -9.57
C GLY A 108 13.72 -2.32 -8.55
N ASP A 109 14.47 -3.33 -9.04
CA ASP A 109 15.26 -4.23 -8.18
C ASP A 109 16.55 -3.60 -7.60
N ASN A 110 16.91 -2.39 -8.03
CA ASN A 110 18.15 -1.73 -7.63
C ASN A 110 18.06 -1.02 -6.27
N TRP A 111 16.87 -0.95 -5.69
CA TRP A 111 16.62 -0.26 -4.42
C TRP A 111 15.87 -1.19 -3.47
N GLU A 112 16.40 -1.29 -2.25
CA GLU A 112 15.70 -1.91 -1.13
C GLU A 112 15.24 -0.81 -0.19
N VAL A 113 13.93 -0.64 -0.03
CA VAL A 113 13.37 0.15 1.07
C VAL A 113 12.80 -0.81 2.07
N THR A 114 13.37 -0.74 3.28
CA THR A 114 12.89 -1.51 4.41
C THR A 114 11.94 -0.63 5.21
N PRO A 115 10.60 -0.81 5.08
CA PRO A 115 9.67 -0.10 5.93
C PRO A 115 9.87 -0.56 7.38
N HIS A 116 9.93 0.39 8.29
CA HIS A 116 10.00 0.13 9.72
C HIS A 116 8.68 0.58 10.35
N ILE A 117 7.93 -0.38 10.85
CA ILE A 117 6.69 -0.12 11.61
C ILE A 117 7.04 -0.24 13.09
N ILE A 118 6.62 0.76 13.86
CA ILE A 118 6.71 0.75 15.31
C ILE A 118 5.27 0.71 15.83
N ASP A 119 4.92 -0.41 16.47
CA ASP A 119 3.60 -0.57 17.09
C ASP A 119 3.62 0.07 18.48
N TYR A 120 2.56 0.82 18.79
CA TYR A 120 2.33 1.41 20.10
C TYR A 120 1.13 0.74 20.77
N SER A 121 1.16 0.64 22.09
CA SER A 121 0.13 -0.05 22.87
C SER A 121 -1.13 0.80 23.07
N SER A 122 -1.02 2.12 22.87
CA SER A 122 -2.13 3.08 22.94
C SER A 122 -1.85 4.36 22.15
N ASP A 123 -2.91 5.10 21.85
CA ASP A 123 -2.83 6.42 21.21
C ASP A 123 -2.02 7.41 22.05
N ASP A 124 -2.16 7.37 23.39
CA ASP A 124 -1.38 8.22 24.30
C ASP A 124 0.14 7.96 24.18
N GLU A 125 0.54 6.70 24.01
CA GLU A 125 1.95 6.32 23.86
C GLU A 125 2.50 6.81 22.51
N PHE A 126 1.70 6.65 21.45
CA PHE A 126 2.02 7.20 20.13
C PHE A 126 2.17 8.72 20.18
N ASP A 127 1.22 9.43 20.80
CA ASP A 127 1.21 10.89 20.87
C ASP A 127 2.41 11.44 21.66
N GLU A 128 2.82 10.77 22.75
CA GLU A 128 4.02 11.15 23.50
C GLU A 128 5.30 11.09 22.64
N VAL A 129 5.36 10.13 21.71
CA VAL A 129 6.50 9.97 20.80
C VAL A 129 6.39 10.90 19.60
N ALA A 130 5.25 10.93 18.90
CA ALA A 130 5.05 11.65 17.65
C ALA A 130 5.09 13.19 17.85
N ASN A 131 4.51 13.68 18.95
CA ASN A 131 4.40 15.13 19.19
C ASN A 131 5.65 15.74 19.85
N ASN A 132 6.65 14.93 20.19
CA ASN A 132 7.90 15.40 20.79
C ASN A 132 9.10 14.96 19.93
N ALA A 133 9.77 15.95 19.32
CA ALA A 133 10.89 15.69 18.40
C ALA A 133 12.07 14.92 19.02
N GLU A 134 12.33 15.07 20.33
CA GLU A 134 13.37 14.29 21.00
C GLU A 134 12.96 12.84 21.22
N ASN A 135 11.70 12.62 21.62
CA ASN A 135 11.15 11.27 21.80
C ASN A 135 11.08 10.53 20.45
N PHE A 136 10.58 11.20 19.40
CA PHE A 136 10.58 10.68 18.05
C PHE A 136 11.98 10.26 17.59
N ARG A 137 12.98 11.15 17.72
CA ARG A 137 14.38 10.81 17.35
C ARG A 137 14.91 9.62 18.13
N ARG A 138 14.59 9.51 19.42
CA ARG A 138 15.00 8.40 20.27
C ARG A 138 14.34 7.08 19.85
N ALA A 139 13.07 7.13 19.42
CA ALA A 139 12.34 5.96 18.93
C ALA A 139 12.86 5.47 17.57
N VAL A 140 13.26 6.38 16.68
CA VAL A 140 13.75 6.03 15.33
C VAL A 140 15.26 5.68 15.32
N ALA A 141 16.06 6.23 16.25
CA ALA A 141 17.51 5.97 16.28
C ALA A 141 17.92 4.48 16.24
N PRO A 142 17.26 3.55 16.95
CA PRO A 142 17.55 2.13 16.87
C PRO A 142 17.32 1.50 15.49
N LEU A 143 16.42 2.04 14.67
CA LEU A 143 16.16 1.53 13.32
C LEU A 143 17.40 1.63 12.43
N TYR A 144 18.24 2.64 12.67
CA TYR A 144 19.50 2.80 11.96
C TYR A 144 20.64 1.97 12.56
N ALA A 145 20.48 1.36 13.73
CA ALA A 145 21.59 0.66 14.42
C ALA A 145 22.17 -0.49 13.58
N ASN A 146 21.32 -1.21 12.84
CA ASN A 146 21.74 -2.26 11.91
C ASN A 146 22.46 -1.68 10.69
N THR A 147 21.94 -0.60 10.10
CA THR A 147 22.60 0.13 9.01
C THR A 147 23.96 0.64 9.43
N LEU A 148 24.05 1.20 10.64
CA LEU A 148 25.27 1.72 11.24
C LEU A 148 26.33 0.64 11.47
N SER A 149 25.95 -0.63 11.65
CA SER A 149 26.91 -1.72 11.91
C SER A 149 27.98 -1.87 10.82
N TYR A 150 27.65 -1.47 9.58
CA TYR A 150 28.54 -1.50 8.41
C TYR A 150 29.46 -0.28 8.29
N TYR A 151 29.25 0.77 9.09
CA TYR A 151 29.97 2.02 9.01
C TYR A 151 31.05 2.17 10.09
N SER A 152 32.12 2.91 9.78
CA SER A 152 33.15 3.29 10.74
C SER A 152 32.55 4.11 11.90
N SER A 153 33.22 4.13 13.06
CA SER A 153 32.78 4.93 14.22
C SER A 153 32.62 6.42 13.92
N GLU A 154 33.36 6.95 12.95
CA GLU A 154 33.28 8.34 12.50
C GLU A 154 32.00 8.58 11.67
N ALA A 155 31.71 7.69 10.71
CA ALA A 155 30.50 7.76 9.90
C ALA A 155 29.23 7.56 10.75
N LYS A 156 29.28 6.70 11.78
CA LYS A 156 28.18 6.56 12.77
C LYS A 156 27.86 7.89 13.44
N ARG A 157 28.89 8.56 13.96
CA ARG A 157 28.75 9.84 14.66
C ARG A 157 28.22 10.94 13.73
N GLU A 158 28.65 10.95 12.47
CA GLU A 158 28.14 11.89 11.48
C GLU A 158 26.66 11.65 11.17
N LEU A 159 26.25 10.40 10.99
CA LEU A 159 24.85 10.05 10.76
C LEU A 159 23.96 10.45 11.95
N GLU A 160 24.40 10.15 13.17
CA GLU A 160 23.71 10.56 14.41
C GLU A 160 23.53 12.09 14.45
N MET A 161 24.57 12.86 14.11
CA MET A 161 24.48 14.32 14.05
C MET A 161 23.50 14.81 12.97
N ARG A 162 23.44 14.14 11.82
CA ARG A 162 22.51 14.48 10.73
C ARG A 162 21.06 14.20 11.13
N ILE A 163 20.78 13.07 11.79
CA ILE A 163 19.44 12.74 12.31
C ILE A 163 18.95 13.79 13.31
N HIS A 164 19.84 14.25 14.21
CA HIS A 164 19.49 15.32 15.17
C HIS A 164 19.17 16.66 14.50
N LYS A 165 19.70 16.90 13.29
CA LYS A 165 19.46 18.11 12.51
C LYS A 165 18.39 17.93 11.43
N ALA A 166 17.86 16.71 11.27
CA ALA A 166 16.86 16.42 10.27
C ALA A 166 15.60 17.26 10.55
N TYR A 167 15.06 17.84 9.50
CA TYR A 167 13.78 18.52 9.55
C TYR A 167 12.70 17.49 9.85
N GLN A 168 11.82 17.82 10.80
CA GLN A 168 10.67 17.02 11.13
C GLN A 168 9.42 17.82 10.76
N GLU A 169 8.54 17.18 9.99
CA GLU A 169 7.23 17.72 9.64
C GLU A 169 6.17 16.79 10.22
N ASN A 170 5.15 17.37 10.84
CA ASN A 170 4.02 16.65 11.41
C ASN A 170 2.76 17.12 10.68
N TYR A 171 1.84 16.21 10.40
CA TYR A 171 0.55 16.52 9.76
C TYR A 171 -0.58 16.09 10.69
N GLU A 172 -1.65 16.88 10.72
CA GLU A 172 -2.82 16.61 11.57
C GLU A 172 -3.54 15.31 11.19
N GLU A 173 -3.47 14.93 9.92
CA GLU A 173 -4.09 13.71 9.40
C GLU A 173 -3.07 12.88 8.62
N GLY A 174 -3.04 11.57 8.88
CA GLY A 174 -2.05 10.66 8.26
C GLY A 174 -2.10 10.65 6.73
N HIS A 175 -3.29 10.78 6.14
CA HIS A 175 -3.44 10.79 4.68
C HIS A 175 -2.77 12.01 4.01
N ILE A 176 -2.69 13.15 4.72
CA ILE A 176 -1.98 14.36 4.24
C ILE A 176 -0.47 14.09 4.23
N GLY A 177 0.05 13.45 5.29
CA GLY A 177 1.45 13.04 5.34
C GLY A 177 1.81 12.07 4.23
N SER A 178 0.94 11.11 3.91
CA SER A 178 1.13 10.19 2.78
C SER A 178 1.16 10.92 1.44
N PHE A 179 0.29 11.92 1.24
CA PHE A 179 0.35 12.76 0.03
C PHE A 179 1.64 13.58 -0.03
N GLN A 180 2.09 14.17 1.08
CA GLN A 180 3.31 14.96 1.08
C GLN A 180 4.56 14.11 0.83
N LEU A 181 4.61 12.87 1.35
CA LEU A 181 5.64 11.89 1.03
C LEU A 181 5.61 11.51 -0.46
N ALA A 182 4.42 11.27 -1.02
CA ALA A 182 4.26 10.98 -2.45
C ALA A 182 4.67 12.17 -3.33
N PHE A 183 4.35 13.40 -2.93
CA PHE A 183 4.77 14.62 -3.62
C PHE A 183 6.29 14.82 -3.53
N TRP A 184 6.90 14.53 -2.38
CA TRP A 184 8.36 14.56 -2.25
C TRP A 184 9.02 13.59 -3.22
N TRP A 185 8.50 12.36 -3.32
CA TRP A 185 8.97 11.37 -4.30
C TRP A 185 8.74 11.80 -5.76
N TYR A 186 7.59 12.41 -6.06
CA TYR A 186 7.31 12.94 -7.39
C TYR A 186 8.27 14.08 -7.78
N LEU A 187 8.64 14.92 -6.81
CA LEU A 187 9.60 16.01 -7.00
C LEU A 187 11.05 15.58 -6.83
N PHE A 188 11.31 14.34 -6.41
CA PHE A 188 12.64 13.82 -6.10
C PHE A 188 13.58 13.89 -7.31
N ASP A 189 13.08 13.69 -8.53
CA ASP A 189 13.85 13.82 -9.78
C ASP A 189 14.08 15.30 -10.19
N GLN A 190 13.25 16.23 -9.70
CA GLN A 190 13.38 17.67 -9.99
C GLN A 190 14.45 18.34 -9.10
N ASP A 191 14.82 17.71 -7.98
CA ASP A 191 15.87 18.18 -7.11
C ASP A 191 17.23 17.62 -7.59
N ASN A 192 17.97 18.44 -8.34
CA ASN A 192 19.23 18.12 -9.04
C ASN A 192 20.37 17.55 -8.17
N TRP A 193 20.16 17.30 -6.88
CA TRP A 193 21.09 16.56 -6.03
C TRP A 193 21.12 15.06 -6.34
N PHE A 194 20.04 14.53 -6.95
CA PHE A 194 19.88 13.11 -7.32
C PHE A 194 19.28 12.97 -8.73
N SER A 195 19.81 13.68 -9.74
CA SER A 195 19.35 13.44 -11.11
C SER A 195 19.54 11.96 -11.48
N TYR A 196 18.52 11.33 -12.05
CA TYR A 196 18.61 9.95 -12.55
C TYR A 196 19.83 9.73 -13.46
N GLU A 197 20.22 10.77 -14.22
CA GLU A 197 21.42 10.80 -15.05
C GLU A 197 22.74 10.60 -14.27
N ASN A 198 22.83 11.05 -13.01
CA ASN A 198 24.03 10.84 -12.17
C ASN A 198 24.05 9.47 -11.48
N ILE A 199 22.90 8.80 -11.37
CA ILE A 199 22.78 7.46 -10.76
C ILE A 199 23.29 6.40 -11.74
N GLU A 200 22.98 6.52 -13.05
CA GLU A 200 23.47 5.59 -14.08
C GLU A 200 25.00 5.58 -14.24
N VAL A 201 25.66 6.72 -14.02
CA VAL A 201 27.13 6.84 -14.14
C VAL A 201 27.85 6.15 -12.98
N SER A 202 27.22 6.08 -11.81
CA SER A 202 27.83 5.51 -10.59
C SER A 202 27.89 3.98 -10.59
N VAL A 203 27.11 3.31 -11.46
CA VAL A 203 27.12 1.84 -11.63
C VAL A 203 28.21 1.38 -12.63
N ARG A 204 28.99 2.32 -13.20
CA ARG A 204 30.18 2.02 -14.01
C ARG A 204 31.45 2.65 -13.44
N ILE A 205 31.78 2.34 -12.19
CA ILE A 205 33.15 2.53 -11.69
C ILE A 205 33.62 1.23 -11.04
N ILE A 206 34.39 0.48 -11.85
CA ILE A 206 35.36 -0.62 -11.58
C ILE A 206 34.93 -1.73 -10.60
#